data_AF-A0A835UDX9-F1
#
_entry.id   AF-A0A835UDX9-F1
#
_cell.length_a   1.000
_cell.length_b   1.000
_cell.length_c   1.000
_cell.angle_alpha   90.00
_cell.angle_beta   90.00
_cell.angle_gamma   90.00
#
_symmetry.space_group_name_H-M   'P 1'
#
loop_
_entity.id
_entity.type
_entity.pdbx_description
1 polymer ?
#
loop_
_entity_poly.entity_id
_entity_poly.type
_entity_poly.pdbx_seq_one_letter_code
_entity_poly.pdbx_strand_id
1 'polypeptide(L)'
;MEKIELRVSLHCRSCEKSIRKALSKLKGVTCVEMDMKSSKVTVLGYIDPVVAMKTIRKTGRRAEFRKLGGIGEGNQVKMTVGAGILIADGNLTVLGAKILSDVSQSILLTPANGGCPPNGAFIGVRSDTKGSRYVFPIGKLQ
;
A
#
# COMPACT_ATOMS: atom_id res chain seq x y z
N MET A 1 3.77 -10.11 -18.85
CA MET A 1 5.07 -10.19 -18.16
C MET A 1 5.25 -8.89 -17.40
N GLU A 2 5.26 -8.94 -16.07
CA GLU A 2 5.32 -7.76 -15.19
C GLU A 2 6.76 -7.52 -14.70
N LYS A 3 7.11 -6.25 -14.46
CA LYS A 3 8.42 -5.83 -13.95
C LYS A 3 8.25 -5.19 -12.57
N ILE A 4 8.91 -5.77 -11.57
CA ILE A 4 8.81 -5.37 -10.17
C ILE A 4 10.19 -4.93 -9.70
N GLU A 5 10.32 -3.67 -9.28
CA GLU A 5 11.57 -3.12 -8.75
C GLU A 5 11.52 -2.97 -7.23
N LEU A 6 12.48 -3.58 -6.55
CA LEU A 6 12.59 -3.65 -5.09
C LEU A 6 13.96 -3.09 -4.68
N ARG A 7 13.99 -2.23 -3.66
CA ARG A 7 15.20 -1.78 -2.99
C ARG A 7 15.50 -2.69 -1.81
N VAL A 8 16.74 -3.18 -1.73
CA VAL A 8 17.17 -4.11 -0.67
C VAL A 8 18.57 -3.76 -0.20
N SER A 9 18.81 -3.78 1.11
CA SER A 9 20.14 -3.56 1.67
C SER A 9 21.07 -4.73 1.36
N LEU A 10 21.89 -4.58 0.31
CA LEU A 10 22.87 -5.56 -0.15
C LEU A 10 24.27 -5.14 0.32
N HIS A 11 24.80 -5.82 1.34
CA HIS A 11 26.14 -5.54 1.88
C HIS A 11 27.22 -6.54 1.41
N CYS A 12 26.82 -7.67 0.83
CA CYS A 12 27.74 -8.77 0.56
C CYS A 12 27.32 -9.61 -0.65
N ARG A 13 28.27 -10.26 -1.35
CA ARG A 13 27.96 -11.19 -2.46
C ARG A 13 27.12 -12.39 -2.01
N SER A 14 27.31 -12.85 -0.78
CA SER A 14 26.52 -13.93 -0.17
C SER A 14 25.05 -13.53 0.00
N CYS A 15 24.80 -12.25 0.26
CA CYS A 15 23.49 -11.65 0.45
C CYS A 15 22.74 -11.64 -0.90
N GLU A 16 23.42 -11.20 -1.96
CA GLU A 16 22.90 -11.24 -3.34
C GLU A 16 22.50 -12.66 -3.75
N LYS A 17 23.42 -13.63 -3.58
CA LYS A 17 23.15 -15.04 -3.93
C LYS A 17 21.96 -15.62 -3.16
N SER A 18 21.83 -15.29 -1.88
CA SER A 18 20.73 -15.76 -1.03
C SER A 18 19.38 -15.23 -1.50
N ILE A 19 19.30 -13.93 -1.83
CA ILE A 19 18.09 -13.28 -2.34
C ILE A 19 17.73 -13.82 -3.72
N ARG A 20 18.71 -13.92 -4.64
CA ARG A 20 18.51 -14.49 -5.98
C ARG A 20 17.95 -15.90 -5.90
N LYS A 21 18.49 -16.76 -5.02
CA LYS A 21 18.02 -18.13 -4.82
C LYS A 21 16.61 -18.16 -4.21
N ALA A 22 16.27 -17.24 -3.31
CA ALA A 22 14.94 -17.15 -2.74
C ALA A 22 13.89 -16.72 -3.77
N LEU A 23 14.20 -15.71 -4.59
CA LEU A 23 13.30 -15.22 -5.65
C LEU A 23 13.14 -16.23 -6.79
N SER A 24 14.21 -16.94 -7.17
CA SER A 24 14.15 -17.97 -8.23
C SER A 24 13.30 -19.19 -7.85
N LYS A 25 13.05 -19.40 -6.55
CA LYS A 25 12.16 -20.48 -6.06
C LYS A 25 10.67 -20.08 -6.14
N LEU A 26 10.36 -18.82 -6.39
CA LEU A 26 8.97 -18.36 -6.46
C LEU A 26 8.34 -18.77 -7.79
N LYS A 27 7.12 -19.30 -7.73
CA LYS A 27 6.34 -19.65 -8.91
C LYS A 27 5.95 -18.36 -9.65
N GLY A 28 6.16 -18.32 -10.96
CA GLY A 28 5.85 -17.17 -11.81
C GLY A 28 7.01 -16.22 -12.06
N VAL A 29 8.18 -16.42 -11.46
CA VAL A 29 9.40 -15.64 -11.76
C VAL A 29 10.07 -16.20 -13.01
N THR A 30 10.32 -15.34 -13.99
CA THR A 30 11.00 -15.68 -15.25
C THR A 30 12.46 -15.25 -15.23
N CYS A 31 12.74 -14.04 -14.72
CA CYS A 31 14.11 -13.52 -14.61
C CYS A 31 14.26 -12.64 -13.38
N VAL A 32 15.47 -12.61 -12.81
CA VAL A 32 15.83 -11.79 -11.66
C VAL A 32 17.13 -11.08 -11.97
N GLU A 33 17.08 -9.75 -12.03
CA GLU A 33 18.25 -8.89 -12.19
C GLU A 33 18.54 -8.18 -10.87
N MET A 34 19.81 -8.07 -10.50
CA MET A 34 20.23 -7.45 -9.24
C MET A 34 21.42 -6.53 -9.49
N ASP A 35 21.34 -5.32 -8.92
CA ASP A 35 22.37 -4.31 -8.99
C ASP A 35 22.91 -4.01 -7.59
N MET A 36 24.12 -4.48 -7.29
CA MET A 36 24.78 -4.16 -6.00
C MET A 36 25.06 -2.66 -5.85
N LYS A 37 25.42 -1.97 -6.95
CA LYS A 37 25.78 -0.54 -6.93
C LYS A 37 24.61 0.35 -6.52
N SER A 38 23.41 0.02 -6.97
CA SER A 38 22.19 0.80 -6.69
C SER A 38 21.31 0.13 -5.62
N SER A 39 21.76 -0.99 -5.04
CA SER A 39 20.99 -1.79 -4.07
C SER A 39 19.57 -2.08 -4.56
N LYS A 40 19.47 -2.45 -5.84
CA LYS A 40 18.21 -2.62 -6.56
C LYS A 40 18.06 -4.05 -7.04
N VAL A 41 16.85 -4.58 -6.96
CA VAL A 41 16.46 -5.91 -7.42
C VAL A 41 15.27 -5.75 -8.35
N THR A 42 15.41 -6.22 -9.57
CA THR A 42 14.36 -6.25 -10.59
C THR A 42 13.91 -7.68 -10.76
N VAL A 43 12.61 -7.93 -10.60
CA VAL A 43 12.00 -9.23 -10.84
C VAL A 43 11.11 -9.12 -12.06
N LEU A 44 11.28 -10.04 -13.00
CA LEU A 44 10.47 -10.15 -14.21
C LEU A 44 9.65 -11.43 -14.12
N GLY A 45 8.33 -11.32 -14.22
CA GLY A 45 7.44 -12.48 -14.10
C GLY A 45 5.97 -12.11 -13.89
N TYR A 46 5.17 -13.09 -13.51
CA TYR A 46 3.78 -12.93 -13.06
C TYR A 46 3.73 -13.26 -11.56
N ILE A 47 4.03 -12.28 -10.72
CA ILE A 47 4.13 -12.48 -9.27
C ILE A 47 3.66 -11.24 -8.53
N ASP A 48 2.95 -11.41 -7.41
CA ASP A 48 2.55 -10.27 -6.59
C ASP A 48 3.76 -9.62 -5.88
N PRO A 49 3.88 -8.28 -5.88
CA PRO A 49 4.97 -7.57 -5.21
C PRO A 49 5.00 -7.84 -3.70
N VAL A 50 3.83 -8.09 -3.09
CA VAL A 50 3.69 -8.47 -1.68
C VAL A 50 4.36 -9.82 -1.38
N VAL A 51 4.23 -10.80 -2.29
CA VAL A 51 4.84 -12.13 -2.16
C VAL A 51 6.36 -12.03 -2.34
N ALA A 52 6.81 -11.26 -3.33
CA ALA A 52 8.23 -11.00 -3.54
C ALA A 52 8.86 -10.32 -2.30
N MET A 53 8.21 -9.31 -1.73
CA MET A 53 8.67 -8.61 -0.53
C MET A 53 8.71 -9.52 0.70
N LYS A 54 7.66 -10.32 0.94
CA LYS A 54 7.64 -11.30 2.05
C LYS A 54 8.80 -12.30 1.94
N THR A 55 9.12 -12.73 0.72
CA THR A 55 10.21 -13.68 0.48
C THR A 55 11.57 -13.07 0.80
N ILE A 56 11.78 -11.81 0.46
CA ILE A 56 13.02 -11.10 0.83
C ILE A 56 13.09 -10.90 2.34
N ARG A 57 11.99 -10.56 3.01
CA ARG A 57 11.95 -10.45 4.48
C ARG A 57 12.30 -11.76 5.18
N LYS A 58 11.95 -12.92 4.61
CA LYS A 58 12.36 -14.24 5.12
C LYS A 58 13.88 -14.47 5.05
N THR A 59 14.60 -13.74 4.19
CA THR A 59 16.08 -13.78 4.15
C THR A 59 16.73 -12.91 5.23
N GLY A 60 15.94 -12.28 6.11
CA GLY A 60 16.41 -11.41 7.20
C GLY A 60 16.80 -10.01 6.73
N ARG A 61 16.33 -9.57 5.56
CA ARG A 61 16.68 -8.28 4.96
C ARG A 61 15.48 -7.37 4.82
N ARG A 62 15.71 -6.06 5.02
CA ARG A 62 14.71 -5.02 4.76
C ARG A 62 14.63 -4.80 3.26
N ALA A 63 13.41 -4.82 2.74
CA ALA A 63 13.10 -4.56 1.34
C ALA A 63 11.98 -3.54 1.25
N GLU A 64 12.17 -2.55 0.39
CA GLU A 64 11.20 -1.51 0.08
C GLU A 64 10.79 -1.64 -1.39
N PHE A 65 9.50 -1.55 -1.68
CA PHE A 65 9.01 -1.65 -3.05
C PHE A 65 9.03 -0.28 -3.72
N ARG A 66 9.58 -0.20 -4.94
CA ARG A 66 9.56 1.02 -5.75
C ARG A 66 8.56 0.82 -6.88
N LYS A 67 7.41 1.48 -6.78
CA LYS A 67 6.39 1.43 -7.83
C LYS A 67 6.88 2.13 -9.10
N LEU A 68 7.09 1.36 -10.17
CA LEU A 68 7.01 1.87 -11.54
C LEU A 68 5.63 1.47 -12.09
N GLY A 69 4.66 2.39 -11.99
CA GLY A 69 3.35 2.28 -12.64
C GLY A 69 2.38 1.25 -12.04
N GLY A 70 1.52 1.70 -11.11
CA GLY A 70 0.40 0.90 -10.58
C GLY A 70 0.11 1.15 -9.10
N ILE A 71 -0.84 2.04 -8.82
CA ILE A 71 -1.48 2.40 -7.52
C ILE A 71 -1.98 1.12 -6.79
N GLY A 72 -1.99 0.93 -5.47
CA GLY A 72 -1.57 1.67 -4.28
C GLY A 72 -1.21 0.65 -3.18
N GLU A 73 -0.22 0.95 -2.34
CA GLU A 73 -0.04 0.34 -1.01
C GLU A 73 1.01 1.18 -0.28
N GLY A 74 0.59 1.91 0.76
CA GLY A 74 1.47 2.56 1.74
C GLY A 74 1.63 4.08 1.65
N ASN A 75 0.69 4.79 2.31
CA ASN A 75 0.83 6.06 3.05
C ASN A 75 0.68 7.43 2.31
N GLN A 76 -0.43 8.12 2.67
CA GLN A 76 -0.71 9.58 2.77
C GLN A 76 -0.11 10.52 1.70
N VAL A 77 -0.85 11.38 0.98
CA VAL A 77 -1.84 12.40 1.40
C VAL A 77 -2.65 12.82 0.14
N LYS A 78 -3.87 13.37 0.35
CA LYS A 78 -4.91 13.82 -0.61
C LYS A 78 -5.85 12.73 -1.13
N MET A 79 -6.79 12.35 -0.25
CA MET A 79 -8.05 11.71 -0.63
C MET A 79 -9.02 12.78 -1.16
N THR A 80 -8.73 13.37 -2.32
CA THR A 80 -9.79 14.06 -3.07
C THR A 80 -10.54 13.00 -3.87
N VAL A 81 -11.65 12.54 -3.31
CA VAL A 81 -12.63 11.70 -4.03
C VAL A 81 -13.62 12.65 -4.71
N GLY A 82 -13.93 12.39 -5.98
CA GLY A 82 -14.73 13.25 -6.88
C GLY A 82 -16.16 13.62 -6.46
N ALA A 83 -16.53 13.45 -5.18
CA ALA A 83 -17.80 13.87 -4.58
C ALA A 83 -17.64 15.05 -3.59
N GLY A 84 -16.46 15.66 -3.49
CA GLY A 84 -16.17 16.75 -2.55
C GLY A 84 -16.10 16.32 -1.08
N ILE A 85 -16.08 15.02 -0.81
CA ILE A 85 -15.88 14.46 0.53
C ILE A 85 -14.38 14.31 0.77
N LEU A 86 -13.86 14.97 1.81
CA LEU A 86 -12.46 15.02 2.17
C LEU A 86 -12.30 14.74 3.67
N ILE A 87 -11.31 13.93 4.02
CA ILE A 87 -10.82 13.80 5.40
C ILE A 87 -9.45 14.46 5.45
N ALA A 88 -9.34 15.54 6.21
CA ALA A 88 -8.09 16.27 6.45
C ALA A 88 -8.02 16.73 7.90
N ASP A 89 -6.84 16.57 8.52
CA ASP A 89 -6.56 17.06 9.89
C ASP A 89 -7.59 16.62 10.95
N GLY A 90 -8.10 15.39 10.83
CA GLY A 90 -9.13 14.86 11.73
C GLY A 90 -10.51 15.52 11.55
N ASN A 91 -10.77 16.15 10.40
CA ASN A 91 -12.07 16.72 10.05
C ASN A 91 -12.62 16.05 8.80
N LEU A 92 -13.91 15.71 8.83
CA LEU A 92 -14.66 15.29 7.64
C LEU A 92 -15.33 16.52 7.04
N THR A 93 -14.91 16.89 5.85
CA THR A 93 -15.53 17.97 5.07
C THR A 93 -16.28 17.39 3.87
N VAL A 94 -17.44 17.96 3.58
CA VAL A 94 -18.27 17.61 2.42
C VAL A 94 -18.53 18.90 1.67
N LEU A 95 -18.06 18.99 0.43
CA LEU A 95 -18.15 20.17 -0.43
C LEU A 95 -17.58 21.46 0.22
N GLY A 96 -16.56 21.30 1.07
CA GLY A 96 -15.93 22.39 1.81
C GLY A 96 -16.60 22.75 3.13
N ALA A 97 -17.77 22.19 3.45
CA ALA A 97 -18.39 22.34 4.77
C ALA A 97 -17.85 21.29 5.74
N LYS A 98 -17.43 21.70 6.93
CA LYS A 98 -17.00 20.80 7.99
C LYS A 98 -18.23 20.22 8.70
N ILE A 99 -18.37 18.89 8.64
CA ILE A 99 -19.51 18.16 9.21
C ILE A 99 -19.10 17.49 10.51
N LEU A 100 -17.92 16.84 10.52
CA LEU A 100 -17.39 16.19 11.71
C LEU A 100 -16.01 16.73 12.05
N SER A 101 -15.78 16.89 13.36
CA SER A 101 -14.49 17.16 13.97
C SER A 101 -14.03 15.97 14.81
N ASP A 102 -12.73 15.86 15.07
CA ASP A 102 -12.17 14.78 15.90
C ASP A 102 -12.41 13.38 15.30
N VAL A 103 -12.24 13.29 13.98
CA VAL A 103 -12.44 12.07 13.20
C VAL A 103 -11.22 11.16 13.36
N SER A 104 -11.45 9.91 13.78
CA SER A 104 -10.39 8.93 14.00
C SER A 104 -9.63 8.58 12.72
N GLN A 105 -8.31 8.38 12.84
CA GLN A 105 -7.44 7.96 11.74
C GLN A 105 -7.74 6.54 11.21
N SER A 106 -8.59 5.78 11.91
CA SER A 106 -9.06 4.46 11.48
C SER A 106 -10.12 4.51 10.37
N ILE A 107 -10.71 5.69 10.12
CA ILE A 107 -11.75 5.88 9.11
C ILE A 107 -11.11 6.10 7.74
N LEU A 108 -11.59 5.37 6.73
CA LEU A 108 -11.09 5.39 5.36
C LEU A 108 -12.22 5.73 4.38
N LEU A 109 -11.93 6.57 3.39
CA LEU A 109 -12.82 6.82 2.25
C LEU A 109 -12.39 5.98 1.05
N THR A 110 -13.33 5.26 0.45
CA THR A 110 -13.11 4.53 -0.81
C THR A 110 -14.01 5.14 -1.90
N PRO A 111 -13.46 5.62 -3.02
CA PRO A 111 -14.29 6.12 -4.13
C PRO A 111 -15.13 4.98 -4.72
N ALA A 112 -16.36 5.28 -5.13
CA ALA A 112 -17.15 4.33 -5.91
C ALA A 112 -16.53 4.18 -7.32
N ASN A 113 -15.79 3.11 -7.56
CA ASN A 113 -15.21 2.82 -8.88
C ASN A 113 -16.12 1.87 -9.66
N GLY A 114 -17.29 2.37 -10.05
CA GLY A 114 -18.19 1.76 -11.03
C GLY A 114 -18.66 2.88 -11.95
N GLY A 115 -18.92 2.61 -13.23
CA GLY A 115 -19.24 3.61 -14.26
C GLY A 115 -20.54 4.42 -14.08
N CYS A 116 -20.94 4.70 -12.84
CA CYS A 116 -22.02 5.60 -12.44
C CYS A 116 -21.38 6.94 -12.03
N PRO A 117 -22.04 8.11 -12.23
CA PRO A 117 -21.46 9.44 -11.97
C PRO A 117 -20.79 9.57 -10.59
N PRO A 118 -19.78 10.45 -10.45
CA PRO A 118 -18.78 10.48 -9.37
C PRO A 118 -19.29 10.85 -7.96
N ASN A 119 -20.59 10.76 -7.72
CA ASN A 119 -21.26 11.41 -6.59
C ASN A 119 -21.29 10.58 -5.30
N GLY A 120 -20.41 9.58 -5.16
CA GLY A 120 -20.42 8.68 -4.00
C GLY A 120 -19.04 8.31 -3.50
N ALA A 121 -18.88 8.29 -2.17
CA ALA A 121 -17.74 7.70 -1.48
C ALA A 121 -18.24 6.75 -0.40
N PHE A 122 -17.62 5.58 -0.30
CA PHE A 122 -17.87 4.64 0.78
C PHE A 122 -17.02 5.04 1.99
N ILE A 123 -17.67 5.15 3.15
CA ILE A 123 -17.00 5.35 4.43
C ILE A 123 -16.76 3.98 5.05
N GLY A 124 -15.49 3.62 5.19
CA GLY A 124 -15.04 2.39 5.82
C GLY A 124 -14.30 2.65 7.12
N VAL A 125 -14.18 1.60 7.94
CA VAL A 125 -13.40 1.61 9.18
C VAL A 125 -12.39 0.49 9.10
N ARG A 126 -11.13 0.79 9.39
CA ARG A 126 -10.09 -0.23 9.61
C ARG A 126 -10.17 -0.66 11.07
N SER A 127 -10.75 -1.84 11.30
CA SER A 127 -10.79 -2.47 12.61
C SER A 127 -9.49 -3.26 12.82
N ASP A 128 -8.81 -3.02 13.95
CA ASP A 128 -7.81 -3.96 14.45
C ASP A 128 -8.56 -5.17 15.04
N THR A 129 -8.06 -6.38 14.82
CA THR A 129 -8.72 -7.69 15.05
C THR A 129 -9.22 -7.98 16.48
N LYS A 130 -9.22 -6.99 17.38
CA LYS A 130 -9.76 -7.04 18.74
C LYS A 130 -11.23 -6.61 18.82
N GLY A 131 -12.10 -7.36 18.13
CA GLY A 131 -13.54 -7.40 18.42
C GLY A 131 -14.42 -6.38 17.69
N SER A 132 -15.39 -6.89 16.94
CA SER A 132 -16.40 -6.13 16.16
C SER A 132 -17.51 -5.47 17.01
N ARG A 133 -17.43 -5.54 18.35
CA ARG A 133 -18.49 -5.09 19.27
C ARG A 133 -18.25 -3.72 19.92
N TYR A 134 -17.16 -3.05 19.56
CA TYR A 134 -16.84 -1.75 20.13
C TYR A 134 -17.54 -0.64 19.33
N VAL A 135 -18.56 -0.02 19.93
CA VAL A 135 -19.12 1.24 19.43
C VAL A 135 -18.11 2.34 19.76
N PHE A 136 -17.57 3.00 18.75
CA PHE A 136 -16.65 4.12 18.94
C PHE A 136 -17.21 5.37 18.27
N PRO A 137 -16.99 6.56 18.86
CA PRO A 137 -17.39 7.81 18.25
C PRO A 137 -16.60 8.03 16.95
N ILE A 138 -17.32 8.36 15.87
CA ILE A 138 -16.73 8.68 14.56
C ILE A 138 -16.19 10.12 14.54
N GLY A 139 -16.75 11.01 15.37
CA GLY A 139 -16.38 12.42 15.52
C GLY A 139 -17.49 13.19 16.24
N LYS A 140 -17.27 14.49 16.45
CA LYS A 140 -18.28 15.43 16.96
C LYS A 140 -18.96 16.14 15.79
N LEU A 141 -20.28 16.06 15.74
CA LEU A 141 -21.11 16.81 14.80
C LEU A 141 -21.01 18.29 15.12
N GLN A 142 -20.79 19.11 14.08
CA GLN A 142 -20.74 20.56 14.18
C GLN A 142 -22.09 21.18 13.85
#